data_AF-A0A2C8FE36-F1
#
_entry.id   AF-A0A2C8FE36-F1
#
_cell.length_a   1.000
_cell.length_b   1.000
_cell.length_c   1.000
_cell.angle_alpha   90.00
_cell.angle_beta   90.00
_cell.angle_gamma   90.00
#
_symmetry.space_group_name_H-M   'P 1'
#
loop_
_entity.id
_entity.type
_entity.pdbx_description
1 polymer ?
#
loop_
_entity_poly.entity_id
_entity_poly.type
_entity_poly.pdbx_seq_one_letter_code
_entity_poly.pdbx_strand_id
1 'polypeptide(L)'
;MTNEAIMERLDKIEENIAFLTERAKATEELKNDLSPIVHDGFKVLMHEFGSIEHGFQLEDLTEFIKKAMVSFKNMTYMLDKMEDAIDLWKTIEPLMHSSVPQLIQYMDSLEQRGVFDTYRAMIEIRAQVAETYGPENLRNMGDSFVFLIGMLEKLGDPKVRMMIEGAANAFSELDLTEVKPTGPIGMVSGMASKDAKRGLGVMLEMTKTLGKIGLEVPKVDEKAAEKAAMAAEAAETKKASK
;
A
#
# COMPACT_ATOMS: atom_id res chain seq x y z
N MET A 1 85.65 49.77 5.62
CA MET A 1 84.24 49.40 5.44
C MET A 1 83.41 50.44 6.17
N THR A 2 82.61 51.17 5.42
CA THR A 2 82.31 52.60 5.60
C THR A 2 80.97 52.85 6.30
N ASN A 3 80.89 53.94 7.08
CA ASN A 3 79.71 54.41 7.84
C ASN A 3 78.42 54.50 7.02
N GLU A 4 78.50 54.67 5.71
CA GLU A 4 77.34 54.73 4.80
C GLU A 4 76.51 53.44 4.80
N ALA A 5 77.14 52.26 4.89
CA ALA A 5 76.42 50.99 4.93
C ALA A 5 75.68 50.75 6.27
N ILE A 6 76.07 51.47 7.33
CA ILE A 6 75.38 51.44 8.62
C ILE A 6 74.18 52.39 8.59
N MET A 7 74.33 53.58 7.99
CA MET A 7 73.23 54.54 7.83
C MET A 7 72.14 53.99 6.92
N GLU A 8 72.48 53.38 5.78
CA GLU A 8 71.47 52.77 4.89
C GLU A 8 70.68 51.63 5.57
N ARG A 9 71.32 50.88 6.48
CA ARG A 9 70.65 49.85 7.27
C ARG A 9 69.78 50.44 8.37
N LEU A 10 70.21 51.53 8.99
CA LEU A 10 69.40 52.26 9.97
C LEU A 10 68.17 52.88 9.32
N ASP A 11 68.32 53.52 8.15
CA ASP A 11 67.22 54.11 7.39
C ASP A 11 66.20 53.03 6.96
N LYS A 12 66.66 51.87 6.48
CA LYS A 12 65.78 50.73 6.17
C LYS A 12 65.07 50.16 7.40
N ILE A 13 65.71 50.17 8.57
CA ILE A 13 65.06 49.72 9.81
C ILE A 13 64.02 50.74 10.27
N GLU A 14 64.33 52.03 10.16
CA GLU A 14 63.41 53.12 10.50
C GLU A 14 62.17 53.14 9.60
N GLU A 15 62.33 52.93 8.29
CA GLU A 15 61.23 52.78 7.34
C GLU A 15 60.35 51.55 7.66
N ASN A 16 60.96 50.41 7.99
CA ASN A 16 60.23 49.21 8.41
C ASN A 16 59.49 49.42 9.75
N ILE A 17 60.09 50.14 10.71
CA ILE A 17 59.45 50.45 11.99
C ILE A 17 58.30 51.42 11.78
N ALA A 18 58.44 52.43 10.92
CA ALA A 18 57.37 53.37 10.59
C ALA A 18 56.15 52.65 9.98
N PHE A 19 56.39 51.76 9.01
CA PHE A 19 55.34 50.96 8.39
C PHE A 19 54.66 49.97 9.36
N LEU A 20 55.43 49.35 10.26
CA LEU A 20 54.88 48.47 11.30
C LEU A 20 54.06 49.26 12.33
N THR A 21 54.50 50.47 12.67
CA THR A 21 53.80 51.35 13.62
C THR A 21 52.47 51.83 13.04
N GLU A 22 52.43 52.19 11.75
CA GLU A 22 51.20 52.59 11.07
C GLU A 22 50.19 51.45 11.01
N ARG A 23 50.64 50.22 10.69
CA ARG A 23 49.80 49.01 10.74
C ARG A 23 49.32 48.67 12.15
N ALA A 24 50.19 48.82 13.15
CA ALA A 24 49.82 48.62 14.55
C ALA A 24 48.73 49.63 14.96
N LYS A 25 48.88 50.89 14.57
CA LYS A 25 47.91 51.95 14.86
C LYS A 25 46.57 51.71 14.16
N ALA A 26 46.56 51.34 12.89
CA ALA A 26 45.33 51.01 12.17
C ALA A 26 44.60 49.79 12.76
N THR A 27 45.36 48.81 13.26
CA THR A 27 44.79 47.65 13.96
C THR A 27 44.25 48.02 15.35
N GLU A 28 44.92 48.94 16.04
CA GLU A 28 44.48 49.46 17.33
C GLU A 28 43.22 50.31 17.19
N GLU A 29 43.14 51.18 16.17
CA GLU A 29 41.94 51.95 15.84
C GLU A 29 40.77 51.04 15.47
N LEU A 30 40.97 50.06 14.58
CA LEU A 30 39.93 49.06 14.26
C LEU A 30 39.48 48.28 15.49
N LYS A 31 40.41 47.91 16.38
CA LYS A 31 40.08 47.24 17.63
C LYS A 31 39.27 48.15 18.54
N ASN A 32 39.65 49.42 18.67
CA ASN A 32 38.99 50.40 19.53
C ASN A 32 37.59 50.77 19.00
N ASP A 33 37.39 50.78 17.68
CA ASP A 33 36.10 51.08 17.05
C ASP A 33 35.17 49.85 17.01
N LEU A 34 35.73 48.65 16.87
CA LEU A 34 34.96 47.40 16.83
C LEU A 34 34.63 46.87 18.23
N SER A 35 35.48 47.13 19.22
CA SER A 35 35.30 46.64 20.61
C SER A 35 33.95 47.05 21.22
N PRO A 36 33.46 48.30 21.06
CA PRO A 36 32.14 48.71 21.57
C PRO A 36 31.01 47.95 20.89
N ILE A 37 31.03 47.83 19.57
CA ILE A 37 29.98 47.18 18.77
C ILE A 37 29.89 45.68 19.12
N VAL A 38 31.04 45.02 19.24
CA VAL A 38 31.12 43.61 19.63
C VAL A 38 30.63 43.41 21.05
N HIS A 39 31.02 44.29 21.98
CA HIS A 39 30.62 44.21 23.38
C HIS A 39 29.12 44.45 23.56
N ASP A 40 28.56 45.47 22.92
CA ASP A 40 27.14 45.81 22.99
C ASP A 40 26.27 44.73 22.30
N GLY A 41 26.68 44.27 21.12
CA GLY A 41 25.99 43.19 20.41
C GLY A 41 25.99 41.87 21.20
N PHE A 42 27.11 41.54 21.83
CA PHE A 42 27.22 40.35 22.69
C PHE A 42 26.35 40.44 23.94
N LYS A 43 26.25 41.63 24.55
CA LYS A 43 25.39 41.86 25.71
C LYS A 43 23.90 41.74 25.37
N VAL A 44 23.49 42.22 24.19
CA VAL A 44 22.12 42.06 23.69
C VAL A 44 21.80 40.59 23.41
N LEU A 45 22.72 39.85 22.78
CA LEU A 45 22.56 38.40 22.58
C LEU A 45 22.44 37.66 23.92
N MET A 46 23.30 37.94 24.90
CA MET A 46 23.21 37.33 26.23
C MET A 46 21.91 37.67 26.98
N HIS A 47 21.36 38.87 26.78
CA HIS A 47 20.08 39.28 27.35
C HIS A 47 18.90 38.53 26.71
N GLU A 48 18.89 38.42 25.38
CA GLU A 48 17.80 37.78 24.64
C GLU A 48 17.83 36.25 24.77
N PHE A 49 19.03 35.64 24.69
CA PHE A 49 19.23 34.20 24.89
C PHE A 49 19.24 33.79 26.36
N GLY A 50 19.54 34.69 27.30
CA GLY A 50 19.47 34.46 28.75
C GLY A 50 18.04 34.29 29.29
N SER A 51 17.03 34.54 28.47
CA SER A 51 15.63 34.20 28.74
C SER A 51 15.28 32.74 28.39
N ILE A 52 16.20 31.99 27.75
CA ILE A 52 16.07 30.56 27.51
C ILE A 52 16.61 29.85 28.76
N GLU A 53 15.67 29.35 29.57
CA GLU A 53 15.88 29.09 30.99
C GLU A 53 17.04 28.13 31.33
N HIS A 54 17.45 27.20 30.45
CA HIS A 54 18.54 26.26 30.73
C HIS A 54 19.30 25.86 29.45
N GLY A 55 20.57 26.28 29.30
CA GLY A 55 21.53 25.53 28.46
C GLY A 55 22.43 26.29 27.49
N PHE A 56 22.61 27.61 27.59
CA PHE A 56 23.51 28.34 26.70
C PHE A 56 24.75 28.87 27.45
N GLN A 57 25.90 28.23 27.27
CA GLN A 57 27.20 28.69 27.77
C GLN A 57 28.00 29.39 26.67
N LEU A 58 28.96 30.24 27.04
CA LEU A 58 29.82 30.93 26.07
C LEU A 58 30.67 29.94 25.27
N GLU A 59 31.05 28.84 25.91
CA GLU A 59 31.71 27.70 25.31
C GLU A 59 30.86 27.10 24.18
N ASP A 60 29.55 26.97 24.36
CA ASP A 60 28.62 26.45 23.35
C ASP A 60 28.52 27.36 22.12
N LEU A 61 28.60 28.69 22.31
CA LEU A 61 28.65 29.64 21.20
C LEU A 61 29.93 29.48 20.38
N THR A 62 31.08 29.30 21.04
CA THR A 62 32.35 29.08 20.33
C THR A 62 32.37 27.73 19.60
N GLU A 63 31.81 26.67 20.21
CA GLU A 63 31.64 25.38 19.56
C GLU A 63 30.67 25.45 18.37
N PHE A 64 29.58 26.21 18.50
CA PHE A 64 28.63 26.44 17.43
C PHE A 64 29.30 27.18 16.27
N ILE A 65 30.03 28.26 16.51
CA ILE A 65 30.76 29.00 15.46
C ILE A 65 31.78 28.08 14.77
N LYS A 66 32.51 27.26 15.54
CA LYS A 66 33.45 26.28 14.98
C LYS A 66 32.74 25.22 14.15
N LYS A 67 31.64 24.65 14.63
CA LYS A 67 30.82 23.68 13.90
C LYS A 67 30.19 24.32 12.65
N ALA A 68 29.75 25.58 12.72
CA ALA A 68 29.20 26.31 11.60
C ALA A 68 30.25 26.57 10.51
N MET A 69 31.47 26.97 10.88
CA MET A 69 32.58 27.12 9.92
C MET A 69 32.97 25.80 9.26
N VAL A 70 33.04 24.71 10.03
CA VAL A 70 33.37 23.37 9.49
C VAL A 70 32.21 22.81 8.65
N SER A 71 30.97 23.06 9.07
CA SER A 71 29.76 22.65 8.38
C SER A 71 29.38 23.60 7.22
N PHE A 72 30.14 24.67 6.99
CA PHE A 72 29.91 25.58 5.89
C PHE A 72 29.93 24.84 4.55
N LYS A 73 30.84 23.88 4.40
CA LYS A 73 30.88 22.98 3.23
C LYS A 73 29.58 22.18 3.04
N ASN A 74 28.99 21.68 4.13
CA ASN A 74 27.75 20.92 4.07
C ASN A 74 26.56 21.85 3.77
N MET A 75 26.57 23.08 4.27
CA MET A 75 25.54 24.09 3.95
C MET A 75 25.62 24.53 2.49
N THR A 76 26.82 24.80 1.97
CA THR A 76 27.02 25.07 0.54
C THR A 76 26.52 23.91 -0.30
N TYR A 77 26.90 22.67 0.04
CA TYR A 77 26.39 21.49 -0.64
C TYR A 77 24.86 21.38 -0.59
N MET A 78 24.23 21.72 0.53
CA MET A 78 22.77 21.73 0.65
C MET A 78 22.13 22.79 -0.25
N LEU A 79 22.71 23.98 -0.32
CA LEU A 79 22.26 25.06 -1.20
C LEU A 79 22.38 24.65 -2.67
N ASP A 80 23.50 24.04 -3.07
CA ASP A 80 23.70 23.51 -4.41
C ASP A 80 22.66 22.41 -4.74
N LYS A 81 22.34 21.55 -3.76
CA LYS A 81 21.30 20.52 -3.92
C LYS A 81 19.88 21.09 -3.96
N MET A 82 19.63 22.21 -3.30
CA MET A 82 18.35 22.91 -3.42
C MET A 82 18.18 23.52 -4.82
N GLU A 83 19.26 23.98 -5.45
CA GLU A 83 19.24 24.41 -6.85
C GLU A 83 18.85 23.25 -7.78
N ASP A 84 19.46 22.07 -7.60
CA ASP A 84 19.08 20.85 -8.33
C ASP A 84 17.59 20.47 -8.10
N ALA A 85 17.10 20.61 -6.86
CA ALA A 85 15.71 20.30 -6.52
C ALA A 85 14.71 21.30 -7.12
N ILE A 86 15.08 22.58 -7.16
CA ILE A 86 14.30 23.64 -7.82
C ILE A 86 14.23 23.38 -9.33
N ASP A 87 15.32 22.95 -9.95
CA ASP A 87 15.34 22.65 -11.38
C ASP A 87 14.54 21.38 -11.71
N LEU A 88 14.58 20.36 -10.85
CA LEU A 88 13.67 19.22 -10.91
C LEU A 88 12.20 19.68 -10.76
N TRP A 89 11.91 20.58 -9.82
CA TRP A 89 10.57 21.13 -9.64
C TRP A 89 10.09 21.86 -10.88
N LYS A 90 10.90 22.76 -11.46
CA LYS A 90 10.58 23.46 -12.72
C LYS A 90 10.33 22.50 -13.88
N THR A 91 10.99 21.34 -13.88
CA THR A 91 10.79 20.30 -14.90
C THR A 91 9.47 19.55 -14.70
N ILE A 92 9.11 19.27 -13.46
CA ILE A 92 7.90 18.51 -13.10
C ILE A 92 6.64 19.37 -13.06
N GLU A 93 6.75 20.65 -12.69
CA GLU A 93 5.63 21.58 -12.51
C GLU A 93 4.70 21.65 -13.74
N PRO A 94 5.20 21.81 -14.99
CA PRO A 94 4.34 21.79 -16.18
C PRO A 94 3.63 20.44 -16.39
N LEU A 95 4.31 19.33 -16.09
CA LEU A 95 3.71 18.00 -16.18
C LEU A 95 2.59 17.87 -15.15
N MET A 96 2.82 18.27 -13.89
CA MET A 96 1.83 18.24 -12.83
C MET A 96 0.61 19.10 -13.16
N HIS A 97 0.79 20.31 -13.70
CA HIS A 97 -0.32 21.16 -14.12
C HIS A 97 -1.22 20.51 -15.16
N SER A 98 -0.69 19.65 -16.03
CA SER A 98 -1.49 18.92 -17.02
C SER A 98 -2.02 17.58 -16.48
N SER A 99 -1.21 16.81 -15.74
CA SER A 99 -1.52 15.46 -15.30
C SER A 99 -2.40 15.41 -14.05
N VAL A 100 -2.25 16.34 -13.10
CA VAL A 100 -3.05 16.34 -11.87
C VAL A 100 -4.55 16.52 -12.17
N PRO A 101 -5.00 17.48 -13.00
CA PRO A 101 -6.40 17.58 -13.35
C PRO A 101 -6.95 16.34 -14.05
N GLN A 102 -6.16 15.72 -14.94
CA GLN A 102 -6.54 14.49 -15.64
C GLN A 102 -6.68 13.31 -14.67
N LEU A 103 -5.77 13.20 -13.69
CA LEU A 103 -5.85 12.19 -12.65
C LEU A 103 -7.09 12.41 -11.77
N ILE A 104 -7.36 13.66 -11.36
CA ILE A 104 -8.56 13.99 -10.58
C ILE A 104 -9.83 13.62 -11.36
N GLN A 105 -9.93 13.99 -12.64
CA GLN A 105 -11.08 13.62 -13.48
C GLN A 105 -11.22 12.11 -13.65
N TYR A 106 -10.09 11.41 -13.83
CA TYR A 106 -10.11 9.96 -13.91
C TYR A 106 -10.58 9.33 -12.60
N MET A 107 -10.08 9.78 -11.45
CA MET A 107 -10.51 9.29 -10.13
C MET A 107 -11.97 9.62 -9.84
N ASP A 108 -12.44 10.82 -10.19
CA ASP A 108 -13.85 11.20 -10.09
C ASP A 108 -14.73 10.31 -10.96
N SER A 109 -14.28 9.97 -12.18
CA SER A 109 -15.00 9.02 -13.04
C SER A 109 -15.05 7.62 -12.45
N LEU A 110 -14.00 7.18 -11.75
CA LEU A 110 -13.97 5.89 -11.06
C LEU A 110 -14.93 5.91 -9.86
N GLU A 111 -14.98 7.02 -9.12
CA GLU A 111 -15.89 7.22 -8.00
C GLU A 111 -17.35 7.22 -8.46
N GLN A 112 -17.70 8.01 -9.48
CA GLN A 112 -19.06 8.07 -10.04
C GLN A 112 -19.53 6.72 -10.59
N ARG A 113 -18.60 5.90 -11.11
CA ARG A 113 -18.88 4.54 -11.58
C ARG A 113 -18.95 3.50 -10.45
N GLY A 114 -18.77 3.90 -9.19
CA GLY A 114 -18.82 3.03 -8.02
C GLY A 114 -17.64 2.05 -7.92
N VAL A 115 -16.52 2.34 -8.59
CA VAL A 115 -15.36 1.44 -8.62
C VAL A 115 -14.71 1.36 -7.23
N PHE A 116 -14.61 2.48 -6.50
CA PHE A 116 -14.07 2.47 -5.14
C PHE A 116 -14.94 1.70 -4.16
N ASP A 117 -16.27 1.83 -4.27
CA ASP A 117 -17.21 1.10 -3.41
C ASP A 117 -17.14 -0.41 -3.68
N THR A 118 -17.04 -0.79 -4.95
CA THR A 118 -16.84 -2.19 -5.36
C THR A 118 -15.53 -2.74 -4.79
N TYR A 119 -14.44 -1.96 -4.84
CA TYR A 119 -13.16 -2.36 -4.29
C TYR A 119 -13.18 -2.49 -2.77
N ARG A 120 -13.84 -1.55 -2.05
CA ARG A 120 -14.04 -1.66 -0.59
C ARG A 120 -14.82 -2.92 -0.23
N ALA A 121 -15.95 -3.16 -0.89
CA ALA A 121 -16.75 -4.36 -0.67
C ALA A 121 -15.93 -5.64 -0.90
N MET A 122 -15.08 -5.68 -1.94
CA MET A 122 -14.18 -6.82 -2.16
C MET A 122 -13.11 -6.98 -1.08
N ILE A 123 -12.57 -5.89 -0.53
CA ILE A 123 -11.62 -5.94 0.59
C ILE A 123 -12.31 -6.46 1.85
N GLU A 124 -13.53 -5.98 2.14
CA GLU A 124 -14.33 -6.43 3.29
C GLU A 124 -14.68 -7.90 3.20
N ILE A 125 -15.12 -8.38 2.02
CA ILE A 125 -15.36 -9.81 1.79
C ILE A 125 -14.07 -10.61 2.04
N ARG A 126 -12.92 -10.15 1.53
CA ARG A 126 -11.64 -10.83 1.76
C ARG A 126 -11.25 -10.84 3.24
N ALA A 127 -11.47 -9.76 3.97
CA ALA A 127 -11.22 -9.68 5.40
C ALA A 127 -12.12 -10.66 6.17
N GLN A 128 -13.41 -10.66 5.89
CA GLN A 128 -14.39 -11.55 6.53
C GLN A 128 -14.09 -13.03 6.24
N VAL A 129 -13.70 -13.35 5.00
CA VAL A 129 -13.31 -14.70 4.62
C VAL A 129 -12.01 -15.10 5.33
N ALA A 130 -11.03 -14.22 5.49
CA ALA A 130 -9.79 -14.49 6.21
C ALA A 130 -9.99 -14.65 7.74
N GLU A 131 -10.92 -13.90 8.33
CA GLU A 131 -11.32 -14.07 9.74
C GLU A 131 -12.04 -15.39 9.99
N THR A 132 -12.92 -15.78 9.07
CA THR A 132 -13.71 -17.01 9.20
C THR A 132 -12.91 -18.26 8.85
N TYR A 133 -12.04 -18.15 7.84
CA TYR A 133 -11.21 -19.22 7.32
C TYR A 133 -9.75 -18.77 7.34
N GLY A 134 -8.97 -19.30 8.27
CA GLY A 134 -7.54 -18.97 8.39
C GLY A 134 -6.75 -19.20 7.09
N PRO A 135 -5.53 -18.64 6.98
CA PRO A 135 -4.76 -18.57 5.73
C PRO A 135 -4.49 -19.94 5.07
N GLU A 136 -4.41 -21.02 5.86
CA GLU A 136 -4.24 -22.37 5.34
C GLU A 136 -5.52 -22.93 4.70
N ASN A 137 -6.68 -22.67 5.31
CA ASN A 137 -7.99 -23.06 4.76
C ASN A 137 -8.32 -22.26 3.50
N LEU A 138 -7.93 -21.00 3.43
CA LEU A 138 -8.13 -20.16 2.26
C LEU A 138 -7.38 -20.68 1.03
N ARG A 139 -6.17 -21.22 1.23
CA ARG A 139 -5.37 -21.82 0.17
C ARG A 139 -6.00 -23.11 -0.34
N ASN A 140 -6.56 -23.93 0.54
CA ASN A 140 -7.30 -25.14 0.16
C ASN A 140 -8.69 -24.82 -0.47
N MET A 141 -9.30 -23.68 -0.11
CA MET A 141 -10.53 -23.19 -0.74
C MET A 141 -10.30 -22.61 -2.13
N GLY A 142 -9.07 -22.25 -2.51
CA GLY A 142 -8.77 -21.70 -3.84
C GLY A 142 -9.29 -22.58 -4.98
N ASP A 143 -9.05 -23.89 -4.90
CA ASP A 143 -9.54 -24.86 -5.89
C ASP A 143 -11.07 -24.96 -5.88
N SER A 144 -11.68 -24.89 -4.69
CA SER A 144 -13.14 -24.88 -4.54
C SER A 144 -13.76 -23.62 -5.13
N PHE A 145 -13.12 -22.45 -4.97
CA PHE A 145 -13.57 -21.19 -5.58
C PHE A 145 -13.47 -21.24 -7.11
N VAL A 146 -12.38 -21.77 -7.66
CA VAL A 146 -12.23 -21.97 -9.12
C VAL A 146 -13.32 -22.91 -9.65
N PHE A 147 -13.61 -23.99 -8.93
CA PHE A 147 -14.72 -24.88 -9.27
C PHE A 147 -16.09 -24.16 -9.26
N LEU A 148 -16.40 -23.40 -8.20
CA LEU A 148 -17.65 -22.64 -8.09
C LEU A 148 -17.79 -21.59 -9.21
N ILE A 149 -16.70 -20.90 -9.56
CA ILE A 149 -16.69 -19.96 -10.72
C ILE A 149 -16.94 -20.72 -12.02
N GLY A 150 -16.32 -21.88 -12.22
CA GLY A 150 -16.57 -22.73 -13.39
C GLY A 150 -18.02 -23.25 -13.45
N MET A 151 -18.68 -23.45 -12.31
CA MET A 151 -20.12 -23.73 -12.29
C MET A 151 -20.96 -22.51 -12.67
N LEU A 152 -20.62 -21.32 -12.17
CA LEU A 152 -21.31 -20.07 -12.55
C LEU A 152 -21.22 -19.81 -14.06
N GLU A 153 -20.06 -20.10 -14.66
CA GLU A 153 -19.88 -20.04 -16.11
C GLU A 153 -20.82 -21.03 -16.83
N LYS A 154 -20.90 -22.28 -16.34
CA LYS A 154 -21.83 -23.29 -16.88
C LYS A 154 -23.32 -22.91 -16.68
N LEU A 155 -23.66 -22.22 -15.59
CA LEU A 155 -25.00 -21.64 -15.38
C LEU A 155 -25.28 -20.47 -16.34
N GLY A 156 -24.25 -19.89 -16.94
CA GLY A 156 -24.36 -18.95 -18.05
C GLY A 156 -24.78 -19.60 -19.37
N ASP A 157 -24.65 -20.92 -19.51
CA ASP A 157 -25.06 -21.65 -20.72
C ASP A 157 -26.59 -21.56 -20.89
N PRO A 158 -27.08 -21.11 -22.07
CA PRO A 158 -28.52 -20.99 -22.34
C PRO A 158 -29.31 -22.29 -22.11
N LYS A 159 -28.71 -23.47 -22.37
CA LYS A 159 -29.36 -24.76 -22.17
C LYS A 159 -29.58 -25.06 -20.69
N VAL A 160 -28.61 -24.70 -19.84
CA VAL A 160 -28.69 -24.90 -18.39
C VAL A 160 -29.72 -23.95 -17.79
N ARG A 161 -29.76 -22.68 -18.23
CA ARG A 161 -30.80 -21.74 -17.82
C ARG A 161 -32.20 -22.23 -18.18
N MET A 162 -32.39 -22.68 -19.42
CA MET A 162 -33.67 -23.23 -19.88
C MET A 162 -34.14 -24.41 -19.03
N MET A 163 -33.22 -25.29 -18.59
CA MET A 163 -33.56 -26.40 -17.69
C MET A 163 -33.96 -25.93 -16.29
N ILE A 164 -33.23 -24.96 -15.73
CA ILE A 164 -33.50 -24.42 -14.39
C ILE A 164 -34.81 -23.65 -14.37
N GLU A 165 -35.04 -22.77 -15.34
CA GLU A 165 -36.28 -22.01 -15.50
C GLU A 165 -37.45 -22.95 -15.76
N GLY A 166 -37.29 -23.97 -16.61
CA GLY A 166 -38.30 -24.98 -16.86
C GLY A 166 -38.69 -25.76 -15.60
N ALA A 167 -37.70 -26.15 -14.79
CA ALA A 167 -37.96 -26.82 -13.51
C ALA A 167 -38.65 -25.89 -12.50
N ALA A 168 -38.18 -24.65 -12.36
CA ALA A 168 -38.76 -23.67 -11.45
C ALA A 168 -40.23 -23.34 -11.82
N ASN A 169 -40.52 -23.18 -13.11
CA ASN A 169 -41.87 -22.96 -13.60
C ASN A 169 -42.75 -24.19 -13.34
N ALA A 170 -42.25 -25.40 -13.57
CA ALA A 170 -42.99 -26.63 -13.26
C ALA A 170 -43.34 -26.73 -11.76
N PHE A 171 -42.42 -26.38 -10.86
CA PHE A 171 -42.71 -26.34 -9.42
C PHE A 171 -43.67 -25.22 -9.02
N SER A 172 -43.70 -24.11 -9.76
CA SER A 172 -44.61 -23.00 -9.50
C SER A 172 -46.03 -23.28 -10.00
N GLU A 173 -46.17 -24.03 -11.10
CA GLU A 173 -47.46 -24.44 -11.66
C GLU A 173 -48.05 -25.66 -10.96
N LEU A 174 -47.23 -26.49 -10.30
CA LEU A 174 -47.68 -27.63 -9.52
C LEU A 174 -48.21 -27.18 -8.15
N ASP A 175 -49.54 -27.13 -8.01
CA ASP A 175 -50.16 -27.05 -6.69
C ASP A 175 -50.10 -28.42 -6.00
N LEU A 176 -49.03 -28.62 -5.22
CA LEU A 176 -48.78 -29.86 -4.47
C LEU A 176 -49.85 -30.14 -3.41
N THR A 177 -50.72 -29.17 -3.08
CA THR A 177 -51.80 -29.34 -2.11
C THR A 177 -53.08 -29.93 -2.72
N GLU A 178 -53.25 -29.85 -4.05
CA GLU A 178 -54.41 -30.39 -4.76
C GLU A 178 -54.13 -31.72 -5.49
N VAL A 179 -52.94 -32.30 -5.34
CA VAL A 179 -52.57 -33.54 -6.02
C VAL A 179 -53.43 -34.70 -5.53
N LYS A 180 -54.42 -35.10 -6.34
CA LYS A 180 -55.28 -36.24 -6.05
C LYS A 180 -54.48 -37.54 -6.18
N PRO A 181 -54.61 -38.49 -5.23
CA PRO A 181 -53.96 -39.78 -5.34
C PRO A 181 -54.46 -40.53 -6.57
N THR A 182 -53.53 -40.87 -7.46
CA THR A 182 -53.83 -41.56 -8.72
C THR A 182 -53.70 -43.06 -8.54
N GLY A 183 -54.78 -43.81 -8.80
CA GLY A 183 -54.75 -45.28 -8.74
C GLY A 183 -53.90 -45.92 -9.86
N PRO A 184 -53.59 -47.23 -9.79
CA PRO A 184 -52.70 -47.91 -10.73
C PRO A 184 -53.08 -47.74 -12.20
N ILE A 185 -54.38 -47.75 -12.52
CA ILE A 185 -54.91 -47.53 -13.88
C ILE A 185 -54.75 -46.06 -14.31
N GLY A 186 -55.01 -45.12 -13.41
CA GLY A 186 -54.85 -43.69 -13.69
C GLY A 186 -53.37 -43.30 -13.84
N MET A 187 -52.46 -44.02 -13.19
CA MET A 187 -51.02 -43.84 -13.37
C MET A 187 -50.60 -44.25 -14.79
N VAL A 188 -51.08 -45.40 -15.27
CA VAL A 188 -50.83 -45.86 -16.64
C VAL A 188 -51.49 -44.93 -17.68
N SER A 189 -52.71 -44.46 -17.43
CA SER A 189 -53.39 -43.53 -18.35
C SER A 189 -52.74 -42.14 -18.34
N GLY A 190 -52.25 -41.68 -17.19
CA GLY A 190 -51.52 -40.41 -17.06
C GLY A 190 -50.22 -40.42 -17.86
N MET A 191 -49.50 -41.54 -17.84
CA MET A 191 -48.32 -41.76 -18.68
C MET A 191 -48.63 -41.86 -20.17
N ALA A 192 -49.88 -42.11 -20.56
CA ALA A 192 -50.28 -42.19 -21.97
C ALA A 192 -50.42 -40.82 -22.64
N SER A 193 -50.50 -39.73 -21.87
CA SER A 193 -50.62 -38.36 -22.37
C SER A 193 -49.39 -37.95 -23.19
N LYS A 194 -49.59 -37.02 -24.15
CA LYS A 194 -48.49 -36.52 -25.00
C LYS A 194 -47.41 -35.82 -24.18
N ASP A 195 -47.80 -35.08 -23.15
CA ASP A 195 -46.87 -34.32 -22.31
C ASP A 195 -46.07 -35.24 -21.38
N ALA A 196 -46.71 -36.24 -20.76
CA ALA A 196 -46.00 -37.23 -19.94
C ALA A 196 -44.99 -38.05 -20.76
N LYS A 197 -45.37 -38.48 -21.97
CA LYS A 197 -44.45 -39.16 -22.89
C LYS A 197 -43.27 -38.28 -23.29
N ARG A 198 -43.51 -36.99 -23.51
CA ARG A 198 -42.45 -36.03 -23.87
C ARG A 198 -41.49 -35.81 -22.70
N GLY A 199 -42.01 -35.64 -21.48
CA GLY A 199 -41.19 -35.54 -20.27
C GLY A 199 -40.36 -36.79 -20.01
N LEU A 200 -40.95 -37.99 -20.11
CA LEU A 200 -40.25 -39.27 -19.98
C LEU A 200 -39.17 -39.45 -21.06
N GLY A 201 -39.41 -39.00 -22.29
CA GLY A 201 -38.42 -39.01 -23.37
C GLY A 201 -37.20 -38.13 -23.07
N VAL A 202 -37.43 -36.92 -22.52
CA VAL A 202 -36.35 -36.03 -22.08
C VAL A 202 -35.52 -36.68 -20.97
N MET A 203 -36.19 -37.26 -19.95
CA MET A 203 -35.52 -37.98 -18.86
C MET A 203 -34.69 -39.17 -19.35
N LEU A 204 -35.20 -39.91 -20.34
CA LEU A 204 -34.50 -41.04 -20.94
C LEU A 204 -33.24 -40.59 -21.68
N GLU A 205 -33.32 -39.51 -22.47
CA GLU A 205 -32.16 -38.97 -23.19
C GLU A 205 -31.13 -38.34 -22.23
N MET A 206 -31.57 -37.67 -21.16
CA MET A 206 -30.67 -37.22 -20.08
C MET A 206 -29.95 -38.41 -19.44
N THR A 207 -30.67 -39.48 -19.13
CA THR A 207 -30.09 -40.70 -18.54
C THR A 207 -29.07 -41.37 -19.46
N LYS A 208 -29.39 -41.51 -20.75
CA LYS A 208 -28.44 -42.04 -21.76
C LYS A 208 -27.21 -41.15 -21.89
N THR A 209 -27.39 -39.84 -21.84
CA THR A 209 -26.30 -38.86 -21.96
C THR A 209 -25.37 -38.93 -20.76
N LEU A 210 -25.93 -38.98 -19.55
CA LEU A 210 -25.18 -39.19 -18.30
C LEU A 210 -24.41 -40.52 -18.32
N GLY A 211 -25.04 -41.59 -18.81
CA GLY A 211 -24.38 -42.89 -18.97
C GLY A 211 -23.21 -42.88 -19.97
N LYS A 212 -23.26 -42.04 -21.01
CA LYS A 212 -22.17 -41.86 -21.98
C LYS A 212 -21.03 -40.98 -21.46
N ILE A 213 -21.35 -39.99 -20.64
CA ILE A 213 -20.35 -39.06 -20.07
C ILE A 213 -19.50 -39.75 -19.00
N GLY A 214 -20.00 -40.84 -18.41
CA GLY A 214 -19.27 -41.59 -17.39
C GLY A 214 -19.09 -40.75 -16.15
N LEU A 215 -20.15 -40.64 -15.33
CA LEU A 215 -19.98 -40.36 -13.90
C LEU A 215 -19.26 -41.56 -13.28
N GLU A 216 -17.96 -41.69 -13.51
CA GLU A 216 -17.11 -42.47 -12.61
C GLU A 216 -17.22 -41.77 -11.26
N VAL A 217 -17.99 -42.37 -10.36
CA VAL A 217 -17.96 -42.01 -8.95
C VAL A 217 -16.50 -42.19 -8.54
N PRO A 218 -15.76 -41.11 -8.18
CA PRO A 218 -14.38 -41.25 -7.77
C PRO A 218 -14.37 -42.23 -6.61
N LYS A 219 -13.64 -43.35 -6.78
CA LYS A 219 -13.44 -44.30 -5.67
C LYS A 219 -12.82 -43.49 -4.54
N VAL A 220 -13.55 -43.38 -3.43
CA VAL A 220 -12.98 -42.79 -2.21
C VAL A 220 -11.72 -43.60 -1.93
N ASP A 221 -10.57 -42.94 -2.00
CA ASP A 221 -9.31 -43.57 -1.63
C ASP A 221 -9.45 -43.93 -0.16
N GLU A 222 -9.69 -45.22 0.13
CA GLU A 222 -9.91 -45.74 1.48
C GLU A 222 -8.76 -45.32 2.41
N LYS A 223 -7.55 -45.15 1.88
CA LYS A 223 -6.40 -44.68 2.66
C LYS A 223 -6.48 -43.18 2.97
N ALA A 224 -7.05 -42.37 2.09
CA ALA A 224 -7.29 -40.96 2.36
C ALA A 224 -8.43 -40.78 3.38
N ALA A 225 -9.47 -41.61 3.31
CA ALA A 225 -10.56 -41.64 4.29
C ALA A 225 -10.10 -42.12 5.68
N GLU A 226 -9.28 -43.18 5.75
CA GLU A 226 -8.65 -43.62 7.01
C GLU A 226 -7.72 -42.56 7.58
N LYS A 227 -6.90 -41.92 6.74
CA LYS A 227 -5.98 -40.88 7.21
C LYS A 227 -6.73 -39.63 7.71
N ALA A 228 -7.84 -39.28 7.07
CA ALA A 228 -8.72 -38.19 7.53
C ALA A 228 -9.43 -38.55 8.84
N ALA A 229 -9.88 -39.79 9.00
CA ALA A 229 -10.47 -40.29 10.25
C ALA A 229 -9.45 -40.30 11.41
N MET A 230 -8.23 -40.79 11.18
CA MET A 230 -7.15 -40.75 12.18
C MET A 230 -6.74 -39.31 12.54
N ALA A 231 -6.76 -38.38 11.58
CA ALA A 231 -6.46 -36.97 11.84
C ALA A 231 -7.56 -36.29 12.66
N ALA A 232 -8.83 -36.64 12.43
CA ALA A 232 -9.96 -36.14 13.22
C ALA A 232 -9.90 -36.66 14.67
N GLU A 233 -9.58 -37.95 14.86
CA GLU A 233 -9.44 -38.56 16.18
C GLU A 233 -8.25 -37.99 16.99
N ALA A 234 -7.15 -37.67 16.30
CA ALA A 234 -6.00 -36.98 16.89
C ALA A 234 -6.30 -35.51 17.27
N ALA A 235 -7.25 -34.86 16.58
CA ALA A 235 -7.68 -33.50 16.89
C ALA A 235 -8.63 -33.47 18.10
N GLU A 236 -9.51 -34.46 18.25
CA GLU A 236 -10.42 -34.58 19.40
C GLU A 236 -9.66 -34.95 20.69
N THR A 237 -8.68 -35.84 20.61
CA THR A 237 -7.82 -36.20 21.77
C THR A 237 -6.96 -35.02 22.25
N LYS A 238 -6.53 -34.12 21.35
CA LYS A 238 -5.87 -32.86 21.74
C LYS A 238 -6.81 -31.84 22.37
N LYS A 239 -8.11 -31.87 22.05
CA LYS A 239 -9.13 -30.98 22.63
C LYS A 239 -9.57 -31.42 24.03
N ALA A 240 -9.49 -32.71 24.32
CA ALA A 240 -9.85 -33.29 25.64
C ALA A 240 -8.73 -33.20 26.69
N SER A 241 -7.50 -32.85 26.29
CA SER A 241 -6.33 -32.73 27.19
C SER A 241 -5.94 -31.28 27.51
N LYS A 242 -6.87 -30.34 27.31
CA LYS A 242 -6.71 -28.91 27.62
C LYS A 242 -7.90 -28.42 28.43
#